data_AF-A0A2E0RR96-F1
#
_entry.id   AF-A0A2E0RR96-F1
#
_cell.length_a   1.000
_cell.length_b   1.000
_cell.length_c   1.000
_cell.angle_alpha   90.00
_cell.angle_beta   90.00
_cell.angle_gamma   90.00
#
_symmetry.space_group_name_H-M   'P 1'
#
loop_
_entity.id
_entity.type
_entity.pdbx_description
1 polymer ?
#
loop_
_entity_poly.entity_id
_entity_poly.type
_entity_poly.pdbx_seq_one_letter_code
_entity_poly.pdbx_strand_id
1 'polypeptide(L)'
;MTFDDIGPLHLLVVGFGPDAEFTGEVIDELDQLAARGTITGVGRRIGVGKESDVHCCQGPNGETFAIKLHRLGRISFRAIKS
;
A
#
# COMPACT_ATOMS: atom_id res chain seq x y z
N MET A 1 7.13 3.80 23.45
CA MET A 1 6.98 3.97 21.99
C MET A 1 6.94 5.45 21.72
N THR A 2 8.06 6.00 21.27
CA THR A 2 8.23 7.41 20.93
C THR A 2 8.25 7.52 19.41
N PHE A 3 7.67 8.60 18.87
CA PHE A 3 7.49 8.79 17.42
C PHE A 3 8.82 8.97 16.64
N ASP A 4 9.97 9.03 17.33
CA ASP A 4 11.32 9.11 16.75
C ASP A 4 11.85 7.77 16.18
N ASP A 5 11.20 6.63 16.46
CA ASP A 5 11.58 5.33 15.86
C ASP A 5 11.02 5.12 14.43
N ILE A 6 10.25 6.09 13.93
CA ILE A 6 9.66 6.07 12.60
C ILE A 6 10.52 6.97 11.72
N GLY A 7 11.54 6.40 11.07
CA GLY A 7 12.33 7.07 10.02
C GLY A 7 11.46 7.73 8.94
N PRO A 8 12.03 8.54 8.03
CA PRO A 8 11.32 9.55 7.26
C PRO A 8 10.04 9.00 6.62
N LEU A 9 8.90 9.46 7.13
CA LEU A 9 7.57 9.02 6.70
C LEU A 9 7.29 9.60 5.30
N HIS A 10 7.42 8.78 4.26
CA HIS A 10 6.95 9.11 2.93
C HIS A 10 5.83 8.15 2.51
N LEU A 11 4.77 8.75 1.96
CA LEU A 11 3.38 8.37 2.15
C LEU A 11 2.69 8.05 0.81
N LEU A 12 1.71 7.15 0.91
CA LEU A 12 0.48 6.96 0.13
C LEU A 12 0.61 6.73 -1.38
N VAL A 13 0.23 5.51 -1.78
CA VAL A 13 -0.10 5.18 -3.18
C VAL A 13 -1.63 5.05 -3.27
N VAL A 14 -2.24 5.72 -4.25
CA VAL A 14 -3.70 5.87 -4.40
C VAL A 14 -4.20 4.89 -5.46
N GLY A 15 -5.09 3.97 -5.07
CA GLY A 15 -5.67 2.97 -5.98
C GLY A 15 -7.05 3.34 -6.52
N PHE A 16 -7.20 3.31 -7.84
CA PHE A 16 -8.50 3.37 -8.51
C PHE A 16 -8.87 2.01 -9.10
N GLY A 17 -9.83 1.34 -8.45
CA GLY A 17 -10.39 0.07 -8.88
C GLY A 17 -11.10 -0.66 -7.73
N PRO A 18 -12.24 -1.33 -7.97
CA PRO A 18 -12.94 -2.12 -6.94
C PRO A 18 -12.03 -3.23 -6.40
N ASP A 19 -11.15 -3.71 -7.29
CA ASP A 19 -9.98 -4.51 -7.02
C ASP A 19 -8.74 -3.61 -7.16
N ALA A 20 -8.13 -3.11 -6.07
CA ALA A 20 -6.69 -2.74 -6.04
C ALA A 20 -5.84 -3.95 -6.41
N GLU A 21 -5.95 -4.31 -7.67
CA GLU A 21 -4.89 -4.82 -8.47
C GLU A 21 -3.92 -3.66 -8.70
N PHE A 22 -2.63 -3.96 -8.78
CA PHE A 22 -1.65 -2.98 -9.19
C PHE A 22 -1.89 -2.73 -10.68
N THR A 23 -2.65 -1.69 -11.00
CA THR A 23 -2.97 -1.27 -12.37
C THR A 23 -3.07 0.25 -12.46
N GLY A 24 -2.80 0.81 -13.64
CA GLY A 24 -2.95 2.25 -13.89
C GLY A 24 -2.06 3.09 -12.98
N GLU A 25 -2.62 4.18 -12.43
CA GLU A 25 -1.90 5.19 -11.62
C GLU A 25 -1.13 4.59 -10.44
N VAL A 26 -1.59 3.47 -9.87
CA VAL A 26 -0.89 2.75 -8.79
C VAL A 26 0.47 2.24 -9.25
N ILE A 27 0.57 1.68 -10.46
CA ILE A 27 1.84 1.18 -10.99
C ILE A 27 2.76 2.38 -11.23
N ASP A 28 2.27 3.46 -11.83
CA ASP A 28 3.07 4.65 -12.13
C ASP A 28 3.66 5.27 -10.85
N GLU A 29 2.91 5.27 -9.75
CA GLU A 29 3.38 5.77 -8.46
C GLU A 29 4.40 4.83 -7.81
N LEU A 30 4.19 3.50 -7.89
CA LEU A 30 5.17 2.52 -7.41
C LEU A 30 6.47 2.56 -8.20
N ASP A 31 6.40 2.71 -9.52
CA ASP A 31 7.57 2.85 -10.39
C ASP A 31 8.33 4.14 -10.08
N GLN A 32 7.62 5.24 -9.79
CA GLN A 32 8.26 6.48 -9.34
C GLN A 32 8.94 6.31 -7.98
N LEU A 33 8.35 5.59 -7.03
CA LEU A 33 8.97 5.29 -5.74
C LEU A 33 10.23 4.43 -5.90
N ALA A 34 10.19 3.47 -6.83
CA ALA A 34 11.34 2.64 -7.17
C ALA A 34 12.45 3.44 -7.85
N ALA A 35 12.10 4.30 -8.82
CA ALA A 35 13.03 5.15 -9.54
C ALA A 35 13.74 6.17 -8.62
N ARG A 36 13.08 6.62 -7.55
CA ARG A 36 13.67 7.49 -6.52
C ARG A 36 14.54 6.74 -5.51
N GLY A 37 14.60 5.40 -5.59
CA GLY A 37 15.31 4.56 -4.64
C GLY A 37 14.65 4.48 -3.26
N THR A 38 13.37 4.85 -3.13
CA THR A 38 12.64 4.77 -1.85
C THR A 38 12.28 3.33 -1.53
N ILE A 39 11.90 2.56 -2.54
CA ILE A 39 11.64 1.12 -2.44
C ILE A 39 12.39 0.38 -3.54
N THR A 40 12.72 -0.89 -3.30
CA THR A 40 13.27 -1.81 -4.30
C THR A 40 12.24 -2.81 -4.80
N GLY A 41 11.13 -2.97 -4.07
CA GLY A 41 10.03 -3.81 -4.50
C GLY A 41 8.88 -3.85 -3.50
N VAL A 42 7.70 -4.20 -4.01
CA VAL A 42 6.50 -4.46 -3.22
C VAL A 42 6.35 -5.96 -2.99
N GLY A 43 6.17 -6.35 -1.75
CA GLY A 43 5.98 -7.72 -1.32
C GLY A 43 4.52 -8.07 -1.04
N ARG A 44 4.35 -9.14 -0.27
CA ARG A 44 3.01 -9.68 0.04
C ARG A 44 2.13 -8.66 0.77
N ARG A 45 0.82 -8.79 0.55
CA ARG A 45 -0.19 -8.13 1.36
C ARG A 45 -0.14 -8.67 2.79
N ILE A 46 -0.07 -7.78 3.77
CA ILE A 46 -0.01 -8.08 5.19
C ILE A 46 -1.28 -7.67 5.95
N GLY A 47 -2.11 -6.80 5.35
CA GLY A 47 -3.36 -6.36 5.95
C GLY A 47 -4.42 -6.05 4.91
N VAL A 48 -5.67 -6.35 5.24
CA VAL A 48 -6.85 -6.01 4.44
C VAL A 48 -7.80 -5.25 5.35
N GLY A 49 -8.10 -4.01 5.00
CA GLY A 49 -9.05 -3.15 5.69
C GLY A 49 -10.26 -2.84 4.83
N LYS A 50 -11.25 -2.17 5.45
CA LYS A 50 -12.42 -1.66 4.74
C LYS A 50 -12.02 -0.69 3.63
N GLU A 51 -11.09 0.21 3.92
CA GLU A 51 -10.77 1.35 3.05
C GLU A 51 -9.35 1.28 2.49
N SER A 52 -8.64 0.18 2.74
CA SER A 52 -7.28 0.02 2.25
C SER A 52 -6.81 -1.43 2.26
N ASP A 53 -5.79 -1.70 1.46
CA ASP A 53 -4.92 -2.87 1.59
C ASP A 53 -3.53 -2.41 2.05
N VAL A 54 -2.88 -3.20 2.89
CA VAL A 54 -1.53 -2.93 3.41
C VAL A 54 -0.57 -4.00 2.91
N HIS A 55 0.52 -3.57 2.28
CA HIS A 55 1.57 -4.42 1.72
C HIS A 55 2.90 -4.16 2.41
N CYS A 56 3.70 -5.22 2.55
CA CYS A 56 5.11 -5.09 2.90
C CYS A 56 5.90 -4.62 1.66
N CYS A 57 6.94 -3.82 1.81
CA CYS A 57 7.88 -3.47 0.75
C CYS A 57 9.30 -3.37 1.30
N GLN A 58 10.29 -3.44 0.42
CA GLN A 58 11.71 -3.42 0.77
C GLN A 58 12.34 -2.10 0.33
N GLY A 59 13.25 -1.57 1.13
CA GLY A 59 14.13 -0.45 0.81
C GLY A 59 15.44 -0.87 0.17
N PRO A 60 16.27 0.09 -0.26
CA PRO A 60 17.59 -0.18 -0.83
C PRO A 60 18.60 -0.72 0.18
N ASN A 61 18.45 -0.45 1.48
CA ASN A 61 19.39 -0.90 2.52
C ASN A 61 18.85 -2.08 3.35
N GLY A 62 17.84 -2.78 2.84
CA GLY A 62 17.17 -3.87 3.56
C GLY A 62 16.16 -3.41 4.60
N GLU A 63 15.80 -2.11 4.61
CA GLU A 63 14.67 -1.65 5.41
C GLU A 63 13.36 -2.31 4.93
N THR A 64 12.44 -2.52 5.85
CA THR A 64 11.10 -3.00 5.52
C THR A 64 10.09 -1.92 5.83
N PHE A 65 9.28 -1.54 4.84
CA PHE A 65 8.20 -0.55 5.02
C PHE A 65 6.83 -1.15 4.75
N ALA A 66 5.80 -0.43 5.16
CA ALA A 66 4.41 -0.74 4.86
C ALA A 66 3.85 0.28 3.85
N ILE A 67 3.30 -0.22 2.74
CA ILE A 67 2.53 0.58 1.78
C ILE A 67 1.05 0.38 2.08
N LYS A 68 0.32 1.48 2.23
CA LYS A 68 -1.13 1.48 2.40
C LYS A 68 -1.80 2.01 1.14
N LEU A 69 -2.40 1.10 0.38
CA LEU A 69 -3.20 1.42 -0.81
C LEU A 69 -4.61 1.75 -0.37
N HIS A 70 -5.06 2.98 -0.58
CA HIS A 70 -6.45 3.32 -0.27
C HIS A 70 -7.38 2.77 -1.34
N ARG A 71 -8.48 2.15 -0.89
CA ARG A 71 -9.57 1.65 -1.73
C ARG A 71 -10.86 2.31 -1.30
N LEU A 72 -11.36 3.23 -2.11
CA LEU A 72 -12.71 3.78 -1.96
C LEU A 72 -13.74 2.78 -2.51
N GLY A 73 -14.87 2.62 -1.81
CA GLY A 73 -16.03 1.87 -2.32
C GLY A 73 -16.09 0.37 -2.01
N ARG A 74 -15.19 -0.18 -1.17
CA ARG A 74 -15.28 -1.58 -0.73
C ARG A 74 -16.49 -1.77 0.20
N ILE A 75 -17.35 -2.73 -0.14
CA ILE A 75 -18.48 -3.12 0.71
C ILE A 75 -17.98 -4.07 1.80
N SER A 76 -18.11 -3.67 3.07
CA SER A 76 -17.64 -4.48 4.22
C SER A 76 -18.50 -5.72 4.47
N PHE A 77 -19.78 -5.66 4.14
CA PHE A 77 -20.74 -6.73 4.38
C PHE A 77 -21.55 -6.98 3.12
N ARG A 78 -21.43 -8.18 2.56
CA ARG A 78 -22.39 -8.65 1.55
C ARG A 78 -23.63 -9.10 2.30
N ALA A 79 -24.82 -8.70 1.81
CA ALA A 79 -26.08 -9.06 2.44
C ALA A 79 -26.15 -10.56 2.72
N ILE A 80 -26.57 -10.94 3.93
CA ILE A 80 -26.85 -12.33 4.27
C ILE A 80 -28.07 -12.74 3.43
N LYS A 81 -27.91 -13.74 2.55
CA LYS A 81 -29.07 -14.35 1.89
C LYS A 81 -29.91 -15.04 2.97
N SER A 82 -31.13 -14.54 3.17
CA SER A 82 -32.21 -15.22 3.91
C SER A 82 -32.73 -16.40 3.12
#